data_AF-A0A5C5SGJ2-F1
#
_entry.id   AF-A0A5C5SGJ2-F1
#
_cell.length_a   1.000
_cell.length_b   1.000
_cell.length_c   1.000
_cell.angle_alpha   90.00
_cell.angle_beta   90.00
_cell.angle_gamma   90.00
#
_symmetry.space_group_name_H-M   'P 1'
#
loop_
_entity.id
_entity.type
_entity.pdbx_description
1 polymer ?
#
loop_
_entity_poly.entity_id
_entity_poly.type
_entity_poly.pdbx_seq_one_letter_code
_entity_poly.pdbx_strand_id
1 'polypeptide(L)'
;MPDAQSRRLRILLTNNTLAWRAGSEMYVRDMALALMKRGHFPVAYSSILGDVAQELQRATVPVIDDLTALREPPDIIHGQHHLDTMTAVLHFPTTPAIFVCHGWIPWEELPPVFPSIMHYVGVDDLCRERLATTMGLSAVDLSVIYNFVDLERFALRATWRDSPRSALIFGNTAGDNPRTHAIKSACARAGIERVDIAGSGAGNSIPNPEHILGDYDVVFAKARCALEAMASGAAVIVADHAGLGGMVTMANVAQMRSLNFGVRTMQAAPVTEETVLDELKRYDARDARQVSAWIRAEADMSSAVTRWLSLYETVMARWQAAHHCALSANFQEQSVAASRYLRSLATVLKARNDAEYRSWQATLAQTQLAQQLSARETELAARTHEAAELAQQLAVRDAELNARAHEAAAAQADLLQRLSAKEQEAVTAKADLSALDAQLKAILSSSTWQVANRYGKIRAWFRRS
;
A
#
# COMPACT_ATOMS: atom_id res chain seq x y z
N MET A 1 -35.81 -28.49 37.01
CA MET A 1 -36.67 -27.30 36.91
C MET A 1 -36.67 -26.92 35.44
N PRO A 2 -37.81 -26.89 34.73
CA PRO A 2 -37.83 -26.38 33.37
C PRO A 2 -37.55 -24.89 33.45
N ASP A 3 -36.44 -24.47 32.83
CA ASP A 3 -36.06 -23.06 32.70
C ASP A 3 -37.24 -22.26 32.17
N ALA A 4 -37.53 -21.12 32.78
CA ALA A 4 -38.52 -20.19 32.24
C ALA A 4 -38.13 -19.92 30.79
N GLN A 5 -38.98 -20.31 29.82
CA GLN A 5 -38.68 -20.18 28.40
C GLN A 5 -38.37 -18.71 28.08
N SER A 6 -37.08 -18.39 27.97
CA SER A 6 -36.65 -17.09 27.48
C SER A 6 -37.33 -16.83 26.13
N ARG A 7 -37.90 -15.64 25.99
CA ARG A 7 -38.65 -15.23 24.81
C ARG A 7 -37.77 -15.44 23.57
N ARG A 8 -38.25 -16.22 22.60
CA ARG A 8 -37.59 -16.31 21.29
C ARG A 8 -37.69 -14.95 20.59
N LEU A 9 -36.56 -14.45 20.12
CA LEU A 9 -36.45 -13.11 19.53
C LEU A 9 -36.18 -13.22 18.04
N ARG A 10 -36.81 -12.37 17.24
CA ARG A 10 -36.43 -12.09 15.86
C ARG A 10 -35.47 -10.91 15.83
N ILE A 11 -34.24 -11.15 15.42
CA ILE A 11 -33.14 -10.17 15.54
C ILE A 11 -32.64 -9.85 14.13
N LEU A 12 -32.77 -8.59 13.71
CA LEU A 12 -32.21 -8.14 12.44
C LEU A 12 -30.77 -7.66 12.67
N LEU A 13 -29.81 -8.35 12.06
CA LEU A 13 -28.38 -8.02 12.10
C LEU A 13 -28.04 -7.27 10.80
N THR A 14 -27.68 -5.99 10.87
CA THR A 14 -27.28 -5.24 9.67
C THR A 14 -25.77 -5.29 9.45
N ASN A 15 -25.32 -5.12 8.20
CA ASN A 15 -23.91 -4.86 7.87
C ASN A 15 -23.80 -4.18 6.49
N ASN A 16 -22.89 -3.22 6.35
CA ASN A 16 -22.47 -2.62 5.07
C ASN A 16 -22.27 -3.61 3.90
N THR A 17 -21.76 -4.81 4.16
CA THR A 17 -21.57 -5.84 3.14
C THR A 17 -21.58 -7.23 3.78
N LEU A 18 -22.08 -8.23 3.08
CA LEU A 18 -21.90 -9.66 3.39
C LEU A 18 -21.27 -10.38 2.19
N ALA A 19 -20.57 -9.63 1.34
CA ALA A 19 -20.00 -10.15 0.10
C ALA A 19 -18.64 -10.83 0.26
N TRP A 20 -17.82 -10.40 1.22
CA TRP A 20 -16.49 -10.94 1.44
C TRP A 20 -16.20 -11.13 2.94
N ARG A 21 -15.20 -11.95 3.23
CA ARG A 21 -14.77 -12.24 4.60
C ARG A 21 -13.89 -11.09 5.13
N ALA A 22 -14.44 -10.29 6.02
CA ALA A 22 -13.68 -9.37 6.87
C ALA A 22 -14.25 -9.36 8.30
N GLY A 23 -13.72 -8.47 9.15
CA GLY A 23 -13.91 -8.55 10.60
C GLY A 23 -15.37 -8.46 11.04
N SER A 24 -16.13 -7.49 10.53
CA SER A 24 -17.53 -7.27 10.92
C SER A 24 -18.49 -8.23 10.21
N GLU A 25 -18.17 -8.68 9.00
CA GLU A 25 -18.93 -9.70 8.27
C GLU A 25 -18.84 -11.06 8.99
N MET A 26 -17.63 -11.44 9.43
CA MET A 26 -17.46 -12.64 10.26
C MET A 26 -18.08 -12.48 11.65
N TYR A 27 -18.13 -11.26 12.21
CA TYR A 27 -18.86 -10.97 13.44
C TYR A 27 -20.37 -11.22 13.29
N VAL A 28 -21.01 -10.71 12.23
CA VAL A 28 -22.42 -10.99 11.91
C VAL A 28 -22.64 -12.49 11.78
N ARG A 29 -21.76 -13.16 11.04
CA ARG A 29 -21.85 -14.61 10.83
C ARG A 29 -21.86 -15.36 12.14
N ASP A 30 -20.90 -15.10 13.02
CA ASP A 30 -20.79 -15.81 14.29
C ASP A 30 -21.96 -15.49 15.23
N MET A 31 -22.34 -14.21 15.31
CA MET A 31 -23.46 -13.76 16.12
C MET A 31 -24.78 -14.41 15.67
N ALA A 32 -25.04 -14.46 14.36
CA ALA A 32 -26.23 -15.10 13.80
C ALA A 32 -26.28 -16.59 14.16
N LEU A 33 -25.18 -17.33 13.94
CA LEU A 33 -25.15 -18.75 14.24
C LEU A 33 -25.28 -19.02 15.74
N ALA A 34 -24.68 -18.19 16.60
CA ALA A 34 -24.81 -18.32 18.04
C ALA A 34 -26.24 -18.03 18.53
N LEU A 35 -26.91 -17.00 18.00
CA LEU A 35 -28.31 -16.70 18.30
C LEU A 35 -29.25 -17.83 17.86
N MET A 36 -29.03 -18.36 16.66
CA MET A 36 -29.79 -19.49 16.14
C MET A 36 -29.61 -20.74 17.02
N LYS A 37 -28.38 -21.07 17.42
CA LYS A 37 -28.08 -22.16 18.37
C LYS A 37 -28.81 -21.97 19.72
N ARG A 38 -28.99 -20.73 20.17
CA ARG A 38 -29.75 -20.38 21.39
C ARG A 38 -31.28 -20.36 21.19
N GLY A 39 -31.78 -20.67 19.99
CA GLY A 39 -33.21 -20.79 19.68
C GLY A 39 -33.91 -19.49 19.26
N HIS A 40 -33.15 -18.44 18.95
CA HIS A 40 -33.66 -17.18 18.39
C HIS A 40 -33.72 -17.26 16.86
N PHE A 41 -34.32 -16.23 16.23
CA PHE A 41 -34.52 -16.12 14.79
C PHE A 41 -33.72 -14.94 14.22
N PRO A 42 -32.40 -15.08 14.03
CA PRO A 42 -31.59 -14.04 13.40
C PRO A 42 -31.92 -13.93 11.91
N VAL A 43 -31.92 -12.70 11.40
CA VAL A 43 -31.98 -12.39 9.97
C VAL A 43 -30.81 -11.45 9.69
N ALA A 44 -29.98 -11.78 8.70
CA ALA A 44 -28.89 -10.89 8.29
C ALA A 44 -29.35 -10.00 7.13
N TYR A 45 -29.04 -8.71 7.21
CA TYR A 45 -29.35 -7.72 6.18
C TYR A 45 -28.10 -6.99 5.74
N SER A 46 -27.94 -6.86 4.42
CA SER A 46 -26.90 -6.03 3.83
C SER A 46 -27.24 -5.62 2.41
N SER A 47 -26.87 -4.40 2.05
CA SER A 47 -27.01 -3.87 0.68
C SER A 47 -26.15 -4.59 -0.36
N ILE A 48 -25.13 -5.35 0.04
CA ILE A 48 -24.24 -6.09 -0.87
C ILE A 48 -24.04 -7.52 -0.35
N LEU A 49 -24.47 -8.52 -1.13
CA LEU A 49 -24.39 -9.94 -0.76
C LEU A 49 -23.31 -10.70 -1.55
N GLY A 50 -22.82 -11.81 -0.97
CA GLY A 50 -21.82 -12.69 -1.60
C GLY A 50 -21.43 -13.83 -0.68
N ASP A 51 -20.14 -14.10 -0.48
CA ASP A 51 -19.65 -15.33 0.13
C ASP A 51 -20.16 -15.56 1.57
N VAL A 52 -20.17 -14.52 2.39
CA VAL A 52 -20.64 -14.62 3.79
C VAL A 52 -22.16 -14.78 3.83
N ALA A 53 -22.89 -14.09 2.95
CA ALA A 53 -24.33 -14.29 2.80
C ALA A 53 -24.67 -15.74 2.42
N GLN A 54 -23.95 -16.31 1.45
CA GLN A 54 -24.14 -17.72 1.05
C GLN A 54 -23.83 -18.69 2.19
N GLU A 55 -22.78 -18.44 2.97
CA GLU A 55 -22.47 -19.26 4.15
C GLU A 55 -23.62 -19.24 5.16
N LEU A 56 -24.15 -18.06 5.48
CA LEU A 56 -25.27 -17.90 6.41
C LEU A 56 -26.55 -18.61 5.91
N GLN A 57 -26.87 -18.46 4.62
CA GLN A 57 -28.00 -19.15 4.01
C GLN A 57 -27.87 -20.67 4.07
N ARG A 58 -26.68 -21.21 3.79
CA ARG A 58 -26.41 -22.67 3.93
C ARG A 58 -26.57 -23.15 5.37
N ALA A 59 -26.26 -22.29 6.33
CA ALA A 59 -26.50 -22.54 7.75
C ALA A 59 -27.94 -22.25 8.19
N THR A 60 -28.87 -22.04 7.24
CA THR A 60 -30.31 -21.81 7.45
C THR A 60 -30.67 -20.47 8.12
N VAL A 61 -29.73 -19.52 8.17
CA VAL A 61 -30.01 -18.13 8.56
C VAL A 61 -30.54 -17.36 7.34
N PRO A 62 -31.73 -16.76 7.40
CA PRO A 62 -32.22 -15.89 6.33
C PRO A 62 -31.27 -14.70 6.11
N VAL A 63 -30.95 -14.43 4.85
CA VAL A 63 -30.16 -13.27 4.43
C VAL A 63 -30.93 -12.51 3.36
N ILE A 64 -31.08 -11.21 3.55
CA ILE A 64 -31.86 -10.32 2.68
C ILE A 64 -31.07 -9.06 2.32
N ASP A 65 -31.31 -8.53 1.12
CA ASP A 65 -30.82 -7.24 0.62
C ASP A 65 -31.94 -6.21 0.43
N ASP A 66 -33.19 -6.66 0.46
CA ASP A 66 -34.39 -5.83 0.53
C ASP A 66 -35.18 -6.14 1.80
N LEU A 67 -35.38 -5.12 2.63
CA LEU A 67 -36.13 -5.24 3.88
C LEU A 67 -37.61 -5.56 3.67
N THR A 68 -38.18 -5.28 2.49
CA THR A 68 -39.56 -5.65 2.16
C THR A 68 -39.79 -7.16 2.15
N ALA A 69 -38.72 -7.96 2.03
CA ALA A 69 -38.78 -9.41 2.11
C ALA A 69 -39.15 -9.91 3.53
N LEU A 70 -38.90 -9.08 4.56
CA LEU A 70 -39.19 -9.41 5.95
C LEU A 70 -40.61 -8.94 6.32
N ARG A 71 -41.58 -9.86 6.20
CA ARG A 71 -43.02 -9.56 6.40
C ARG A 71 -43.42 -9.22 7.84
N GLU A 72 -42.72 -9.80 8.81
CA GLU A 72 -42.93 -9.53 10.23
C GLU A 72 -41.77 -8.67 10.75
N PRO A 73 -42.04 -7.54 11.42
CA PRO A 73 -40.97 -6.71 11.95
C PRO A 73 -40.09 -7.52 12.91
N PRO A 74 -38.78 -7.22 12.97
CA PRO A 74 -37.92 -7.78 13.99
C PRO A 74 -38.35 -7.28 15.38
N ASP A 75 -38.01 -8.04 16.41
CA ASP A 75 -38.18 -7.60 17.80
C ASP A 75 -37.16 -6.51 18.17
N ILE A 76 -35.96 -6.59 17.57
CA ILE A 76 -34.87 -5.65 17.76
C ILE A 76 -33.95 -5.62 16.54
N ILE A 77 -33.40 -4.45 16.25
CA ILE A 77 -32.35 -4.26 15.25
C ILE A 77 -31.00 -4.18 15.95
N HIS A 78 -30.10 -5.11 15.64
CA HIS A 78 -28.68 -5.03 15.95
C HIS A 78 -27.98 -4.35 14.77
N GLY A 79 -27.87 -3.04 14.86
CA GLY A 79 -27.30 -2.19 13.83
C GLY A 79 -25.78 -2.26 13.82
N GLN A 80 -25.22 -2.74 12.71
CA GLN A 80 -23.82 -2.52 12.35
C GLN A 80 -23.73 -1.74 11.05
N HIS A 81 -22.75 -0.85 11.01
CA HIS A 81 -22.48 0.10 9.94
C HIS A 81 -23.62 1.10 9.65
N HIS A 82 -23.24 2.32 9.29
CA HIS A 82 -24.08 3.51 9.29
C HIS A 82 -25.33 3.41 8.41
N LEU A 83 -25.16 3.14 7.11
CA LEU A 83 -26.27 3.20 6.14
C LEU A 83 -27.25 2.05 6.33
N ASP A 84 -26.78 0.82 6.43
CA ASP A 84 -27.65 -0.36 6.56
C ASP A 84 -28.44 -0.33 7.88
N THR A 85 -27.84 0.17 8.97
CA THR A 85 -28.58 0.43 10.21
C THR A 85 -29.68 1.46 10.00
N MET A 86 -29.37 2.59 9.37
CA MET A 86 -30.35 3.65 9.14
C MET A 86 -31.47 3.23 8.19
N THR A 87 -31.16 2.44 7.16
CA THR A 87 -32.15 1.85 6.26
C THR A 87 -33.10 0.93 7.03
N ALA A 88 -32.56 0.06 7.90
CA ALA A 88 -33.36 -0.82 8.75
C ALA A 88 -34.27 -0.06 9.72
N VAL A 89 -33.71 0.94 10.40
CA VAL A 89 -34.42 1.76 11.38
C VAL A 89 -35.54 2.59 10.74
N LEU A 90 -35.32 3.14 9.54
CA LEU A 90 -36.34 3.90 8.82
C LEU A 90 -37.43 2.99 8.24
N HIS A 91 -37.09 1.76 7.87
CA HIS A 91 -38.06 0.78 7.37
C HIS A 91 -38.94 0.20 8.48
N PHE A 92 -38.38 -0.01 9.68
CA PHE A 92 -39.09 -0.51 10.86
C PHE A 92 -39.21 0.54 11.97
N PRO A 93 -40.00 1.62 11.76
CA PRO A 93 -40.03 2.79 12.66
C PRO A 93 -40.51 2.51 14.09
N THR A 94 -41.17 1.37 14.31
CA THR A 94 -41.70 0.94 15.62
C THR A 94 -40.78 -0.07 16.32
N THR A 95 -39.64 -0.41 15.73
CA THR A 95 -38.70 -1.40 16.29
C THR A 95 -37.52 -0.68 16.96
N PRO A 96 -37.17 -1.04 18.21
CA PRO A 96 -35.98 -0.48 18.83
C PRO A 96 -34.71 -1.04 18.20
N ALA A 97 -33.67 -0.23 18.23
CA ALA A 97 -32.37 -0.55 17.69
C ALA A 97 -31.26 -0.31 18.70
N ILE A 98 -30.17 -1.05 18.50
CA ILE A 98 -28.87 -0.80 19.10
C ILE A 98 -27.91 -0.55 17.96
N PHE A 99 -26.97 0.37 18.13
CA PHE A 99 -25.88 0.57 17.18
C PHE A 99 -24.55 0.09 17.76
N VAL A 100 -23.81 -0.69 16.97
CA VAL A 100 -22.49 -1.22 17.33
C VAL A 100 -21.42 -0.52 16.49
N CYS A 101 -20.47 0.10 17.17
CA CYS A 101 -19.31 0.75 16.57
C CYS A 101 -18.12 -0.22 16.60
N HIS A 102 -17.69 -0.68 15.41
CA HIS A 102 -16.62 -1.66 15.23
C HIS A 102 -15.25 -1.03 14.93
N GLY A 103 -15.22 0.27 14.60
CA GLY A 103 -13.98 0.92 14.20
C GLY A 103 -13.92 2.42 14.39
N TRP A 104 -12.69 2.92 14.36
CA TRP A 104 -12.37 4.34 14.57
C TRP A 104 -12.26 5.15 13.27
N ILE A 105 -11.82 4.53 12.18
CA ILE A 105 -11.39 5.27 10.98
C ILE A 105 -12.50 5.37 9.92
N PRO A 106 -13.12 4.27 9.46
CA PRO A 106 -14.05 4.33 8.34
C PRO A 106 -15.28 5.19 8.64
N TRP A 107 -15.83 5.83 7.61
CA TRP A 107 -17.04 6.63 7.75
C TRP A 107 -18.28 5.74 7.96
N GLU A 108 -18.23 4.49 7.48
CA GLU A 108 -19.24 3.46 7.72
C GLU A 108 -19.41 3.18 9.23
N GLU A 109 -18.39 3.47 10.04
CA GLU A 109 -18.40 3.37 11.50
C GLU A 109 -18.86 4.65 12.20
N LEU A 110 -19.24 5.69 11.45
CA LEU A 110 -19.79 6.91 12.02
C LEU A 110 -21.13 6.55 12.70
N PRO A 111 -21.32 6.83 14.00
CA PRO A 111 -22.56 6.47 14.67
C PRO A 111 -23.72 7.32 14.15
N PRO A 112 -24.79 6.74 13.59
CA PRO A 112 -25.99 7.49 13.26
C PRO A 112 -26.75 7.87 14.53
N VAL A 113 -27.38 9.04 14.53
CA VAL A 113 -28.25 9.50 15.63
C VAL A 113 -29.69 9.46 15.17
N PHE A 114 -30.49 8.58 15.78
CA PHE A 114 -31.90 8.42 15.43
C PHE A 114 -32.75 7.99 16.64
N PRO A 115 -34.02 8.44 16.77
CA PRO A 115 -34.84 8.19 17.96
C PRO A 115 -35.01 6.73 18.37
N SER A 116 -35.07 5.80 17.42
CA SER A 116 -35.21 4.36 17.73
C SER A 116 -33.91 3.66 18.06
N ILE A 117 -32.75 4.32 17.91
CA ILE A 117 -31.46 3.79 18.36
C ILE A 117 -31.32 4.13 19.84
N MET A 118 -31.67 3.16 20.68
CA MET A 118 -31.84 3.35 22.13
C MET A 118 -30.55 3.14 22.91
N HIS A 119 -29.56 2.48 22.31
CA HIS A 119 -28.30 2.13 22.98
C HIS A 119 -27.16 2.06 21.97
N TYR A 120 -25.97 2.46 22.41
CA TYR A 120 -24.77 2.39 21.57
C TYR A 120 -23.70 1.54 22.26
N VAL A 121 -23.04 0.70 21.48
CA VAL A 121 -22.06 -0.26 21.98
C VAL A 121 -20.75 -0.10 21.22
N GLY A 122 -19.66 0.13 21.93
CA GLY A 122 -18.31 0.01 21.39
C GLY A 122 -17.81 -1.43 21.53
N VAL A 123 -17.07 -1.93 20.55
CA VAL A 123 -16.37 -3.23 20.67
C VAL A 123 -15.04 -3.14 21.42
N ASP A 124 -14.65 -1.92 21.78
CA ASP A 124 -13.48 -1.59 22.59
C ASP A 124 -13.63 -0.18 23.20
N ASP A 125 -12.70 0.18 24.07
CA ASP A 125 -12.72 1.47 24.77
C ASP A 125 -12.54 2.64 23.79
N LEU A 126 -11.77 2.46 22.70
CA LEU A 126 -11.58 3.50 21.69
C LEU A 126 -12.87 3.79 20.92
N CYS A 127 -13.64 2.76 20.57
CA CYS A 127 -14.95 2.88 19.95
C CYS A 127 -15.96 3.49 20.92
N ARG A 128 -15.88 3.18 22.22
CA ARG A 128 -16.66 3.88 23.25
C ARG A 128 -16.32 5.37 23.31
N GLU A 129 -15.05 5.75 23.25
CA GLU A 129 -14.65 7.16 23.19
C GLU A 129 -15.14 7.85 21.91
N ARG A 130 -15.15 7.14 20.77
CA ARG A 130 -15.77 7.64 19.53
C ARG A 130 -17.25 7.95 19.75
N LEU A 131 -17.98 7.02 20.35
CA LEU A 131 -19.39 7.21 20.69
C LEU A 131 -19.58 8.40 21.63
N ALA A 132 -18.79 8.48 22.71
CA ALA A 132 -18.89 9.56 23.70
C ALA A 132 -18.61 10.96 23.13
N THR A 133 -17.77 11.05 22.10
CA THR A 133 -17.43 12.29 21.40
C THR A 133 -18.32 12.59 20.20
N THR A 134 -19.27 11.71 19.86
CA THR A 134 -20.17 11.91 18.71
C THR A 134 -21.26 12.91 19.07
N MET A 135 -21.30 14.01 18.31
CA MET A 135 -22.33 15.05 18.46
C MET A 135 -23.74 14.48 18.33
N GLY A 136 -24.62 14.84 19.26
CA GLY A 136 -26.02 14.43 19.27
C GLY A 136 -26.34 13.20 20.14
N LEU A 137 -25.34 12.54 20.73
CA LEU A 137 -25.52 11.42 21.67
C LEU A 137 -25.61 11.86 23.15
N SER A 138 -26.23 13.01 23.44
CA SER A 138 -26.13 13.66 24.76
C SER A 138 -26.94 13.02 25.90
N ALA A 139 -27.68 11.93 25.65
CA ALA A 139 -28.52 11.26 26.65
C ALA A 139 -28.65 9.74 26.45
N VAL A 140 -27.72 9.11 25.71
CA VAL A 140 -27.85 7.69 25.36
C VAL A 140 -26.91 6.83 26.18
N ASP A 141 -27.38 5.64 26.57
CA ASP A 141 -26.55 4.68 27.28
C ASP A 141 -25.48 4.11 26.36
N LEU A 142 -24.23 4.29 26.80
CA LEU A 142 -23.04 3.77 26.15
C LEU A 142 -22.55 2.57 26.93
N SER A 143 -22.22 1.49 26.24
CA SER A 143 -21.59 0.32 26.85
C SER A 143 -20.48 -0.23 25.98
N VAL A 144 -19.68 -1.13 26.54
CA VAL A 144 -18.66 -1.87 25.81
C VAL A 144 -18.99 -3.35 25.89
N ILE A 145 -19.13 -3.98 24.73
CA ILE A 145 -19.18 -5.43 24.61
C ILE A 145 -18.03 -5.81 23.70
N TYR A 146 -16.95 -6.28 24.32
CA TYR A 146 -15.73 -6.61 23.59
C TYR A 146 -15.94 -7.77 22.60
N ASN A 147 -15.22 -7.74 21.47
CA ASN A 147 -15.23 -8.82 20.47
C ASN A 147 -14.92 -10.19 21.06
N PHE A 148 -15.44 -11.25 20.49
CA PHE A 148 -15.33 -12.61 21.03
C PHE A 148 -14.70 -13.59 20.05
N VAL A 149 -14.46 -14.81 20.51
CA VAL A 149 -13.98 -15.96 19.75
C VAL A 149 -14.90 -17.15 19.97
N ASP A 150 -15.25 -17.84 18.89
CA ASP A 150 -15.95 -19.13 18.97
C ASP A 150 -14.98 -20.23 19.43
N LEU A 151 -15.00 -20.53 20.73
CA LEU A 151 -14.10 -21.51 21.33
C LEU A 151 -14.42 -22.96 20.94
N GLU A 152 -15.60 -23.24 20.38
CA GLU A 152 -15.92 -24.55 19.79
C GLU A 152 -15.17 -24.74 18.47
N ARG A 153 -14.97 -23.64 17.73
CA ARG A 153 -14.28 -23.63 16.44
C ARG A 153 -12.76 -23.51 16.61
N PHE A 154 -12.29 -22.60 17.46
CA PHE A 154 -10.87 -22.36 17.71
C PHE A 154 -10.35 -23.21 18.88
N ALA A 155 -9.89 -24.41 18.54
CA ALA A 155 -9.32 -25.35 19.50
C ALA A 155 -7.94 -24.88 20.02
N LEU A 156 -7.70 -25.10 21.31
CA LEU A 156 -6.42 -24.79 21.93
C LEU A 156 -5.38 -25.85 21.55
N ARG A 157 -4.19 -25.41 21.12
CA ARG A 157 -3.06 -26.32 20.85
C ARG A 157 -2.66 -27.13 22.08
N ALA A 158 -2.10 -28.32 21.85
CA ALA A 158 -1.70 -29.23 22.93
C ALA A 158 -0.37 -28.87 23.60
N THR A 159 0.60 -28.34 22.84
CA THR A 159 1.98 -28.13 23.31
C THR A 159 2.58 -26.82 22.80
N TRP A 160 3.37 -26.15 23.63
CA TRP A 160 4.17 -24.96 23.29
C TRP A 160 5.65 -25.33 23.26
N ARG A 161 6.41 -24.74 22.33
CA ARG A 161 7.86 -24.94 22.21
C ARG A 161 8.57 -23.87 23.01
N ASP A 162 9.67 -24.21 23.68
CA ASP A 162 10.48 -23.23 24.42
C ASP A 162 11.15 -22.20 23.49
N SER A 163 11.32 -22.52 22.20
CA SER A 163 11.83 -21.60 21.17
C SER A 163 10.94 -21.65 19.94
N PRO A 164 10.51 -20.50 19.38
CA PRO A 164 9.58 -20.45 18.27
C PRO A 164 10.28 -20.86 16.96
N ARG A 165 9.61 -21.67 16.13
CA ARG A 165 10.12 -22.11 14.82
C ARG A 165 9.23 -21.73 13.66
N SER A 166 7.97 -21.41 13.93
CA SER A 166 6.99 -21.01 12.92
C SER A 166 6.34 -19.68 13.28
N ALA A 167 6.21 -18.82 12.26
CA ALA A 167 5.48 -17.57 12.34
C ALA A 167 4.43 -17.45 11.22
N LEU A 168 3.31 -16.79 11.53
CA LEU A 168 2.30 -16.42 10.55
C LEU A 168 2.04 -14.91 10.61
N ILE A 169 2.07 -14.25 9.44
CA ILE A 169 1.55 -12.89 9.28
C ILE A 169 0.08 -13.01 8.87
N PHE A 170 -0.84 -12.72 9.78
CA PHE A 170 -2.27 -13.00 9.62
C PHE A 170 -3.13 -11.73 9.63
N GLY A 171 -3.72 -11.40 8.48
CA GLY A 171 -4.68 -10.31 8.35
C GLY A 171 -4.93 -9.89 6.90
N ASN A 172 -6.10 -9.32 6.61
CA ASN A 172 -6.52 -8.98 5.24
C ASN A 172 -5.59 -7.98 4.50
N THR A 173 -4.83 -7.18 5.24
CA THR A 173 -3.85 -6.21 4.74
C THR A 173 -2.43 -6.77 4.64
N ALA A 174 -2.23 -8.03 5.02
CA ALA A 174 -0.96 -8.72 4.85
C ALA A 174 -0.80 -9.04 3.36
N GLY A 175 0.25 -8.49 2.74
CA GLY A 175 0.58 -8.61 1.32
C GLY A 175 2.07 -8.39 1.11
N ASP A 176 2.52 -8.29 -0.14
CA ASP A 176 3.91 -7.99 -0.44
C ASP A 176 4.20 -6.50 -0.24
N ASN A 177 4.81 -6.14 0.89
CA ASN A 177 5.06 -4.75 1.26
C ASN A 177 6.23 -4.62 2.26
N PRO A 178 6.81 -3.42 2.45
CA PRO A 178 7.96 -3.23 3.34
C PRO A 178 7.79 -3.78 4.76
N ARG A 179 6.57 -3.75 5.31
CA ARG A 179 6.30 -4.26 6.66
C ARG A 179 6.42 -5.78 6.71
N THR A 180 5.86 -6.50 5.73
CA THR A 180 5.94 -7.96 5.70
C THR A 180 7.36 -8.44 5.41
N HIS A 181 8.14 -7.69 4.62
CA HIS A 181 9.57 -7.94 4.47
C HIS A 181 10.35 -7.74 5.78
N ALA A 182 10.07 -6.66 6.52
CA ALA A 182 10.70 -6.40 7.82
C ALA A 182 10.40 -7.52 8.84
N ILE A 183 9.15 -7.98 8.92
CA ILE A 183 8.75 -9.09 9.78
C ILE A 183 9.47 -10.39 9.38
N LYS A 184 9.51 -10.72 8.09
CA LYS A 184 10.21 -11.91 7.58
C LYS A 184 11.71 -11.86 7.91
N SER A 185 12.36 -10.72 7.68
CA SER A 185 13.78 -10.52 7.98
C SER A 185 14.08 -10.72 9.47
N ALA A 186 13.26 -10.12 10.34
CA ALA A 186 13.40 -10.26 11.78
C ALA A 186 13.18 -11.71 12.24
N CYS A 187 12.19 -12.41 11.69
CA CYS A 187 11.95 -13.83 11.97
C CYS A 187 13.16 -14.70 11.58
N ALA A 188 13.74 -14.47 10.40
CA ALA A 188 14.92 -15.20 9.95
C ALA A 188 16.11 -14.98 10.90
N ARG A 189 16.34 -13.73 11.35
CA ARG A 189 17.38 -13.41 12.34
C ARG A 189 17.12 -14.01 13.73
N ALA A 190 15.86 -14.21 14.09
CA ALA A 190 15.46 -14.87 15.32
C ALA A 190 15.53 -16.41 15.25
N GLY A 191 15.91 -16.98 14.09
CA GLY A 191 16.00 -18.43 13.89
C GLY A 191 14.65 -19.12 13.63
N ILE A 192 13.62 -18.36 13.25
CA ILE A 192 12.32 -18.90 12.85
C ILE A 192 12.44 -19.44 11.42
N GLU A 193 12.25 -20.76 11.28
CA GLU A 193 12.47 -21.51 10.03
C GLU A 193 11.32 -21.33 9.02
N ARG A 194 10.09 -21.18 9.51
CA ARG A 194 8.88 -21.08 8.69
C ARG A 194 8.16 -19.76 8.92
N VAL A 195 7.97 -18.96 7.87
CA VAL A 195 7.21 -17.70 7.94
C VAL A 195 6.21 -17.61 6.79
N ASP A 196 4.93 -17.77 7.11
CA ASP A 196 3.84 -17.74 6.13
C ASP A 196 3.07 -16.42 6.19
N ILE A 197 2.34 -16.10 5.12
CA ILE A 197 1.43 -14.94 5.06
C ILE A 197 0.04 -15.43 4.68
N ALA A 198 -0.97 -15.04 5.46
CA ALA A 198 -2.37 -15.33 5.22
C ALA A 198 -3.21 -14.05 5.26
N GLY A 199 -3.97 -13.81 4.20
CA GLY A 199 -4.81 -12.63 4.03
C GLY A 199 -5.10 -12.29 2.56
N SER A 200 -6.19 -11.57 2.32
CA SER A 200 -6.60 -11.15 0.98
C SER A 200 -5.53 -10.33 0.25
N GLY A 201 -4.80 -9.46 0.95
CA GLY A 201 -3.71 -8.65 0.38
C GLY A 201 -2.52 -9.47 -0.15
N ALA A 202 -2.39 -10.73 0.27
CA ALA A 202 -1.39 -11.67 -0.21
C ALA A 202 -1.94 -12.64 -1.26
N GLY A 203 -3.21 -12.49 -1.66
CA GLY A 203 -3.91 -13.47 -2.51
C GLY A 203 -4.12 -14.83 -1.84
N ASN A 204 -3.90 -14.92 -0.52
CA ASN A 204 -3.96 -16.17 0.26
C ASN A 204 -5.00 -16.04 1.38
N SER A 205 -6.28 -15.86 1.01
CA SER A 205 -7.38 -15.82 1.96
C SER A 205 -7.69 -17.23 2.46
N ILE A 206 -7.68 -17.43 3.78
CA ILE A 206 -7.86 -18.74 4.40
C ILE A 206 -9.28 -18.81 4.98
N PRO A 207 -10.17 -19.68 4.47
CA PRO A 207 -11.57 -19.72 4.89
C PRO A 207 -11.74 -20.29 6.30
N ASN A 208 -10.87 -21.22 6.70
CA ASN A 208 -10.95 -21.94 7.98
C ASN A 208 -9.65 -21.73 8.79
N PRO A 209 -9.38 -20.51 9.30
CA PRO A 209 -8.17 -20.21 10.07
C PRO A 209 -8.01 -21.08 11.33
N GLU A 210 -9.12 -21.56 11.90
CA GLU A 210 -9.15 -22.45 13.05
C GLU A 210 -8.35 -23.75 12.87
N HIS A 211 -8.16 -24.21 11.62
CA HIS A 211 -7.42 -25.43 11.34
C HIS A 211 -5.91 -25.22 11.25
N ILE A 212 -5.43 -23.97 11.22
CA ILE A 212 -4.01 -23.68 11.00
C ILE A 212 -3.38 -22.83 12.11
N LEU A 213 -4.16 -22.02 12.83
CA LEU A 213 -3.60 -21.07 13.81
C LEU A 213 -2.86 -21.79 14.94
N GLY A 214 -3.31 -22.99 15.32
CA GLY A 214 -2.65 -23.83 16.33
C GLY A 214 -1.27 -24.35 15.94
N ASP A 215 -0.91 -24.31 14.64
CA ASP A 215 0.36 -24.83 14.12
C ASP A 215 1.51 -23.80 14.17
N TYR A 216 1.20 -22.54 14.47
CA TYR A 216 2.18 -21.45 14.53
C TYR A 216 2.57 -21.13 15.97
N ASP A 217 3.87 -20.93 16.19
CA ASP A 217 4.38 -20.53 17.51
C ASP A 217 4.18 -19.03 17.76
N VAL A 218 4.37 -18.22 16.72
CA VAL A 218 4.15 -16.76 16.76
C VAL A 218 3.20 -16.34 15.66
N VAL A 219 2.25 -15.45 15.95
CA VAL A 219 1.35 -14.86 14.96
C VAL A 219 1.42 -13.34 15.04
N PHE A 220 1.69 -12.70 13.90
CA PHE A 220 1.59 -11.26 13.74
C PHE A 220 0.17 -10.93 13.28
N ALA A 221 -0.63 -10.32 14.14
CA ALA A 221 -2.03 -10.06 13.86
C ALA A 221 -2.55 -8.85 14.65
N LYS A 222 -3.79 -8.45 14.38
CA LYS A 222 -4.51 -7.42 15.14
C LYS A 222 -5.95 -7.84 15.37
N ALA A 223 -6.64 -7.16 16.29
CA ALA A 223 -8.09 -7.30 16.48
C ALA A 223 -8.57 -8.75 16.55
N ARG A 224 -9.61 -9.10 15.78
CA ARG A 224 -10.18 -10.44 15.74
C ARG A 224 -9.13 -11.52 15.43
N CYS A 225 -8.25 -11.29 14.47
CA CYS A 225 -7.20 -12.25 14.10
C CYS A 225 -6.22 -12.51 15.26
N ALA A 226 -5.91 -11.49 16.06
CA ALA A 226 -5.10 -11.64 17.27
C ALA A 226 -5.83 -12.46 18.35
N LEU A 227 -7.13 -12.19 18.56
CA LEU A 227 -7.96 -12.96 19.49
C LEU A 227 -8.03 -14.45 19.11
N GLU A 228 -8.32 -14.75 17.84
CA GLU A 228 -8.40 -16.12 17.31
C GLU A 228 -7.05 -16.85 17.45
N ALA A 229 -5.93 -16.18 17.15
CA ALA A 229 -4.59 -16.75 17.28
C ALA A 229 -4.23 -17.06 18.74
N MET A 230 -4.47 -16.12 19.66
CA MET A 230 -4.23 -16.36 21.09
C MET A 230 -5.15 -17.44 21.66
N ALA A 231 -6.43 -17.47 21.28
CA ALA A 231 -7.37 -18.50 21.71
C ALA A 231 -6.99 -19.91 21.22
N SER A 232 -6.29 -19.98 20.08
CA SER A 232 -5.73 -21.22 19.51
C SER A 232 -4.39 -21.63 20.14
N GLY A 233 -3.75 -20.73 20.90
CA GLY A 233 -2.50 -21.02 21.62
C GLY A 233 -1.25 -20.34 21.08
N ALA A 234 -1.32 -19.55 20.01
CA ALA A 234 -0.14 -18.89 19.49
C ALA A 234 0.28 -17.70 20.37
N ALA A 235 1.59 -17.46 20.51
CA ALA A 235 2.07 -16.17 20.98
C ALA A 235 1.75 -15.10 19.92
N VAL A 236 1.30 -13.92 20.32
CA VAL A 236 0.89 -12.88 19.37
C VAL A 236 1.75 -11.65 19.53
N ILE A 237 2.26 -11.15 18.41
CA ILE A 237 2.81 -9.79 18.30
C ILE A 237 1.77 -8.94 17.57
N VAL A 238 1.26 -7.90 18.23
CA VAL A 238 0.25 -7.02 17.62
C VAL A 238 0.92 -6.15 16.57
N ALA A 239 0.60 -6.36 15.28
CA ALA A 239 1.23 -5.61 14.19
C ALA A 239 0.33 -5.56 12.94
N ASP A 240 0.32 -4.42 12.24
CA ASP A 240 -0.32 -4.22 10.93
C ASP A 240 0.16 -2.89 10.31
N HIS A 241 -0.53 -2.38 9.30
CA HIS A 241 -0.30 -1.11 8.63
C HIS A 241 -0.22 0.11 9.55
N ALA A 242 -0.87 0.07 10.71
CA ALA A 242 -0.85 1.16 11.68
C ALA A 242 0.44 1.22 12.52
N GLY A 243 1.23 0.15 12.55
CA GLY A 243 2.44 0.06 13.36
C GLY A 243 2.56 -1.27 14.11
N LEU A 244 3.38 -1.25 15.17
CA LEU A 244 3.73 -2.35 16.05
C LEU A 244 3.26 -2.02 17.47
N GLY A 245 2.41 -2.89 18.03
CA GLY A 245 1.95 -2.82 19.42
C GLY A 245 2.76 -3.69 20.38
N GLY A 246 3.50 -4.68 19.86
CA GLY A 246 4.40 -5.54 20.62
C GLY A 246 3.81 -6.91 20.99
N MET A 247 4.63 -7.73 21.65
CA MET A 247 4.27 -9.05 22.16
C MET A 247 3.17 -8.93 23.22
N VAL A 248 2.09 -9.67 23.03
CA VAL A 248 1.05 -9.83 24.04
C VAL A 248 1.59 -10.76 25.12
N THR A 249 1.58 -10.26 26.35
CA THR A 249 2.03 -10.99 27.53
C THR A 249 1.02 -10.85 28.66
N MET A 250 1.11 -11.67 29.71
CA MET A 250 0.24 -11.50 30.88
C MET A 250 0.35 -10.12 31.53
N ALA A 251 1.49 -9.43 31.38
CA ALA A 251 1.70 -8.09 31.90
C ALA A 251 0.89 -6.99 31.17
N ASN A 252 0.48 -7.21 29.91
CA ASN A 252 -0.16 -6.19 29.08
C ASN A 252 -1.47 -6.64 28.42
N VAL A 253 -1.85 -7.92 28.50
CA VAL A 253 -3.00 -8.49 27.78
C VAL A 253 -4.30 -7.77 28.10
N ALA A 254 -4.56 -7.40 29.36
CA ALA A 254 -5.78 -6.70 29.76
C ALA A 254 -5.88 -5.29 29.14
N GLN A 255 -4.77 -4.55 29.12
CA GLN A 255 -4.71 -3.23 28.50
C GLN A 255 -4.88 -3.32 26.98
N MET A 256 -4.18 -4.25 26.33
CA MET A 256 -4.30 -4.43 24.88
C MET A 256 -5.70 -4.92 24.49
N ARG A 257 -6.33 -5.75 25.33
CA ARG A 257 -7.70 -6.24 25.16
C ARG A 257 -8.71 -5.11 25.20
N SER A 258 -8.56 -4.16 26.12
CA SER A 258 -9.47 -3.02 26.24
C SER A 258 -9.44 -2.12 24.98
N LEU A 259 -8.35 -2.17 24.23
CA LEU A 259 -8.18 -1.53 22.91
C LEU A 259 -8.32 -2.51 21.74
N ASN A 260 -8.87 -3.71 21.99
CA ASN A 260 -9.10 -4.78 21.03
C ASN A 260 -7.89 -5.07 20.14
N PHE A 261 -6.67 -4.97 20.68
CA PHE A 261 -5.42 -5.20 19.94
C PHE A 261 -5.40 -4.39 18.62
N GLY A 262 -5.98 -3.18 18.67
CA GLY A 262 -6.37 -2.41 17.51
C GLY A 262 -5.39 -1.29 17.16
N VAL A 263 -5.88 -0.32 16.38
CA VAL A 263 -5.07 0.78 15.85
C VAL A 263 -4.32 1.56 16.94
N ARG A 264 -4.96 1.79 18.08
CA ARG A 264 -4.37 2.53 19.21
C ARG A 264 -3.21 1.77 19.86
N THR A 265 -3.32 0.45 19.99
CA THR A 265 -2.25 -0.41 20.50
C THR A 265 -1.02 -0.33 19.61
N MET A 266 -1.21 -0.30 18.29
CA MET A 266 -0.12 -0.29 17.30
C MET A 266 0.59 1.06 17.13
N GLN A 267 0.14 2.13 17.80
CA GLN A 267 0.81 3.43 17.75
C GLN A 267 2.13 3.48 18.57
N ALA A 268 2.50 2.38 19.24
CA ALA A 268 3.67 2.36 20.11
C ALA A 268 5.00 2.46 19.34
N ALA A 269 5.12 1.80 18.19
CA ALA A 269 6.33 1.80 17.37
C ALA A 269 6.02 1.58 15.87
N PRO A 270 6.89 1.99 14.95
CA PRO A 270 6.81 1.55 13.55
C PRO A 270 7.18 0.07 13.42
N VAL A 271 6.72 -0.59 12.35
CA VAL A 271 7.17 -1.94 12.01
C VAL A 271 8.51 -1.85 11.27
N THR A 272 9.60 -2.14 11.97
CA THR A 272 10.95 -2.30 11.42
C THR A 272 11.53 -3.66 11.78
N GLU A 273 12.62 -4.05 11.14
CA GLU A 273 13.28 -5.33 11.45
C GLU A 273 13.76 -5.37 12.92
N GLU A 274 14.35 -4.28 13.41
CA GLU A 274 14.88 -4.19 14.77
C GLU A 274 13.78 -4.24 15.82
N THR A 275 12.72 -3.47 15.63
CA THR A 275 11.59 -3.42 16.57
C THR A 275 10.85 -4.75 16.63
N VAL A 276 10.68 -5.44 15.50
CA VAL A 276 10.11 -6.80 15.48
C VAL A 276 11.03 -7.80 16.16
N LEU A 277 12.34 -7.74 15.90
CA LEU A 277 13.32 -8.63 16.52
C LEU A 277 13.35 -8.48 18.04
N ASP A 278 13.22 -7.25 18.56
CA ASP A 278 13.16 -6.99 19.99
C ASP A 278 11.91 -7.60 20.64
N GLU A 279 10.77 -7.56 19.95
CA GLU A 279 9.55 -8.22 20.44
C GLU A 279 9.63 -9.74 20.36
N LEU A 280 10.29 -10.30 19.33
CA LEU A 280 10.53 -11.74 19.22
C LEU A 280 11.41 -12.27 20.37
N LYS A 281 12.39 -11.50 20.85
CA LYS A 281 13.22 -11.87 22.01
C LYS A 281 12.41 -12.01 23.31
N ARG A 282 11.21 -11.43 23.38
CA ARG A 282 10.32 -11.49 24.54
C ARG A 282 9.43 -12.73 24.56
N TYR A 283 9.53 -13.61 23.56
CA TYR A 283 8.77 -14.84 23.51
C TYR A 283 9.02 -15.71 24.75
N ASP A 284 7.94 -16.11 25.42
CA ASP A 284 7.95 -17.10 26.50
C ASP A 284 6.75 -18.06 26.30
N ALA A 285 7.05 -19.35 26.17
CA ALA A 285 6.07 -20.41 25.95
C ALA A 285 5.04 -20.54 27.10
N ARG A 286 5.48 -20.31 28.34
CA ARG A 286 4.63 -20.38 29.54
C ARG A 286 3.71 -19.17 29.59
N ASP A 287 4.22 -17.99 29.29
CA ASP A 287 3.42 -16.77 29.25
C ASP A 287 2.38 -16.84 28.11
N ALA A 288 2.77 -17.30 26.91
CA ALA A 288 1.84 -17.54 25.80
C ALA A 288 0.69 -18.47 26.20
N ARG A 289 0.99 -19.56 26.91
CA ARG A 289 -0.05 -20.47 27.45
C ARG A 289 -0.98 -19.76 28.45
N GLN A 290 -0.45 -18.91 29.32
CA GLN A 290 -1.25 -18.15 30.28
C GLN A 290 -2.14 -17.12 29.57
N VAL A 291 -1.60 -16.41 28.57
CA VAL A 291 -2.37 -15.48 27.71
C VAL A 291 -3.51 -16.22 27.02
N SER A 292 -3.26 -17.39 26.44
CA SER A 292 -4.33 -18.20 25.82
C SER A 292 -5.41 -18.60 26.81
N ALA A 293 -5.05 -19.02 28.02
CA ALA A 293 -6.03 -19.34 29.06
C ALA A 293 -6.87 -18.11 29.46
N TRP A 294 -6.23 -16.94 29.61
CA TRP A 294 -6.90 -15.69 29.92
C TRP A 294 -7.86 -15.25 28.80
N ILE A 295 -7.41 -15.27 27.53
CA ILE A 295 -8.24 -14.91 26.38
C ILE A 295 -9.45 -15.85 26.25
N ARG A 296 -9.27 -17.15 26.46
CA ARG A 296 -10.40 -18.10 26.44
C ARG A 296 -11.41 -17.83 27.55
N ALA A 297 -10.99 -17.35 28.72
CA ALA A 297 -11.90 -16.97 29.79
C ALA A 297 -12.67 -15.66 29.48
N GLU A 298 -11.97 -14.66 28.92
CA GLU A 298 -12.50 -13.30 28.74
C GLU A 298 -13.22 -13.04 27.39
N ALA A 299 -12.87 -13.81 26.35
CA ALA A 299 -13.35 -13.59 24.99
C ALA A 299 -14.26 -14.73 24.48
N ASP A 300 -14.83 -15.55 25.37
CA ASP A 300 -15.79 -16.58 24.98
C ASP A 300 -17.05 -15.98 24.32
N MET A 301 -17.38 -16.48 23.13
CA MET A 301 -18.58 -16.11 22.38
C MET A 301 -19.87 -16.39 23.15
N SER A 302 -19.98 -17.51 23.86
CA SER A 302 -21.21 -17.86 24.58
C SER A 302 -21.54 -16.83 25.66
N SER A 303 -20.51 -16.36 26.37
CA SER A 303 -20.59 -15.29 27.36
C SER A 303 -20.92 -13.93 26.73
N ALA A 304 -20.34 -13.59 25.57
CA ALA A 304 -20.68 -12.38 24.84
C ALA A 304 -22.13 -12.37 24.34
N VAL A 305 -22.63 -13.48 23.80
CA VAL A 305 -24.03 -13.63 23.34
C VAL A 305 -25.00 -13.45 24.51
N THR A 306 -24.65 -13.94 25.70
CA THR A 306 -25.48 -13.75 26.91
C THR A 306 -25.60 -12.28 27.30
N ARG A 307 -24.50 -11.51 27.21
CA ARG A 307 -24.52 -10.05 27.43
C ARG A 307 -25.38 -9.33 26.39
N TRP A 308 -25.30 -9.74 25.12
CA TRP A 308 -26.13 -9.19 24.06
C TRP A 308 -27.62 -9.44 24.28
N LEU A 309 -28.02 -10.67 24.62
CA LEU A 309 -29.42 -11.00 24.90
C LEU A 309 -30.00 -10.18 26.06
N SER A 310 -29.25 -10.03 27.15
CA SER A 310 -29.65 -9.19 28.29
C SER A 310 -29.79 -7.71 27.90
N LEU A 311 -28.90 -7.22 27.04
CA LEU A 311 -29.00 -5.86 26.53
C LEU A 311 -30.23 -5.68 25.61
N TYR A 312 -30.54 -6.66 24.76
CA TYR A 312 -31.73 -6.63 23.91
C TYR A 312 -33.01 -6.53 24.74
N GLU A 313 -33.14 -7.37 25.78
CA GLU A 313 -34.28 -7.35 26.69
C GLU A 313 -34.43 -5.99 27.38
N THR A 314 -33.31 -5.42 27.86
CA THR A 314 -33.28 -4.09 28.50
C THR A 314 -33.76 -2.99 27.54
N VAL A 315 -33.25 -2.99 26.31
CA VAL A 315 -33.60 -2.00 25.29
C VAL A 315 -35.07 -2.13 24.87
N MET A 316 -35.54 -3.36 24.64
CA MET A 316 -36.94 -3.61 24.29
C MET A 316 -37.90 -3.17 25.40
N ALA A 317 -37.59 -3.46 26.66
CA ALA A 317 -38.42 -3.06 27.80
C ALA A 317 -38.52 -1.53 27.93
N ARG A 318 -37.39 -0.82 27.77
CA ARG A 318 -37.36 0.65 27.78
C ARG A 318 -38.13 1.26 26.61
N TRP A 319 -37.97 0.69 25.41
CA TRP A 319 -38.71 1.11 24.24
C TRP A 319 -40.22 1.00 24.46
N GLN A 320 -40.68 -0.15 24.96
CA GLN A 320 -42.09 -0.38 25.26
C GLN A 320 -42.63 0.61 26.30
N ALA A 321 -41.86 0.90 27.35
CA ALA A 321 -42.25 1.88 28.37
C ALA A 321 -42.37 3.31 27.79
N ALA A 322 -41.46 3.71 26.90
CA ALA A 322 -41.53 5.01 26.21
C ALA A 322 -42.69 5.07 25.20
N HIS A 323 -42.95 3.98 24.48
CA HIS A 323 -43.94 3.92 23.38
C HIS A 323 -45.38 3.84 23.85
N HIS A 324 -45.66 3.24 25.01
CA HIS A 324 -47.00 3.24 25.59
C HIS A 324 -47.53 4.66 25.89
N CYS A 325 -46.64 5.66 25.98
CA CYS A 325 -47.00 7.03 26.33
C CYS A 325 -47.32 7.96 25.13
N ALA A 326 -46.94 7.64 23.88
CA ALA A 326 -47.16 8.55 22.74
C ALA A 326 -46.97 7.90 21.35
N LEU A 327 -48.04 7.36 20.73
CA LEU A 327 -47.96 6.73 19.40
C LEU A 327 -48.02 7.74 18.23
N SER A 328 -48.79 8.83 18.32
CA SER A 328 -48.96 9.79 17.22
C SER A 328 -47.86 10.86 17.14
N ALA A 329 -47.34 11.31 18.29
CA ALA A 329 -46.23 12.28 18.35
C ALA A 329 -44.92 11.71 17.75
N ASN A 330 -44.78 10.39 17.77
CA ASN A 330 -43.57 9.67 17.40
C ASN A 330 -43.29 9.69 15.88
N PHE A 331 -44.31 9.63 15.02
CA PHE A 331 -44.09 9.64 13.56
C PHE A 331 -43.61 10.99 13.03
N GLN A 332 -44.14 12.11 13.56
CA GLN A 332 -43.66 13.44 13.17
C GLN A 332 -42.23 13.67 13.65
N GLU A 333 -41.91 13.26 14.88
CA GLU A 333 -40.56 13.32 15.43
C GLU A 333 -39.57 12.50 14.59
N GLN A 334 -39.93 11.26 14.25
CA GLN A 334 -39.13 10.40 13.38
C GLN A 334 -38.96 10.99 11.97
N SER A 335 -40.00 11.62 11.41
CA SER A 335 -39.89 12.29 10.10
C SER A 335 -38.94 13.49 10.16
N VAL A 336 -38.97 14.28 11.25
CA VAL A 336 -38.02 15.37 11.47
C VAL A 336 -36.60 14.83 11.67
N ALA A 337 -36.43 13.73 12.41
CA ALA A 337 -35.15 13.06 12.57
C ALA A 337 -34.61 12.54 11.23
N ALA A 338 -35.47 11.93 10.40
CA ALA A 338 -35.11 11.47 9.06
C ALA A 338 -34.68 12.63 8.15
N SER A 339 -35.38 13.76 8.21
CA SER A 339 -34.98 14.98 7.50
C SER A 339 -33.60 15.51 7.95
N ARG A 340 -33.34 15.53 9.27
CA ARG A 340 -32.02 15.92 9.81
C ARG A 340 -30.92 14.95 9.38
N TYR A 341 -31.20 13.65 9.38
CA TYR A 341 -30.30 12.61 8.92
C TYR A 341 -29.97 12.77 7.41
N LEU A 342 -30.97 12.98 6.56
CA LEU A 342 -30.76 13.25 5.14
C LEU A 342 -29.90 14.50 4.93
N ARG A 343 -30.12 15.55 5.73
CA ARG A 343 -29.30 16.76 5.68
C ARG A 343 -27.84 16.50 6.06
N SER A 344 -27.58 15.69 7.10
CA SER A 344 -26.19 15.33 7.45
C SER A 344 -25.55 14.48 6.35
N LEU A 345 -26.27 13.48 5.83
CA LEU A 345 -25.75 12.60 4.78
C LEU A 345 -25.46 13.36 3.48
N ALA A 346 -26.29 14.34 3.12
CA ALA A 346 -26.08 15.16 1.93
C ALA A 346 -24.71 15.87 1.92
N THR A 347 -24.19 16.30 3.08
CA THR A 347 -22.87 16.93 3.16
C THR A 347 -21.74 15.94 2.87
N VAL A 348 -21.85 14.72 3.39
CA VAL A 348 -20.89 13.63 3.16
C VAL A 348 -20.89 13.23 1.68
N LEU A 349 -22.08 13.02 1.10
CA LEU A 349 -22.22 12.62 -0.30
C LEU A 349 -21.69 13.68 -1.26
N LYS A 350 -22.00 14.96 -1.04
CA LYS A 350 -21.48 16.07 -1.85
C LYS A 350 -19.95 16.15 -1.78
N ALA A 351 -19.39 16.07 -0.56
CA ALA A 351 -17.94 16.10 -0.38
C ALA A 351 -17.24 14.92 -1.05
N ARG A 352 -17.84 13.72 -1.00
CA ARG A 352 -17.33 12.52 -1.68
C ARG A 352 -17.38 12.67 -3.20
N ASN A 353 -18.50 13.13 -3.75
CA ASN A 353 -18.63 13.39 -5.19
C ASN A 353 -17.58 14.42 -5.68
N ASP A 354 -17.37 15.50 -4.92
CA ASP A 354 -16.34 16.50 -5.23
C ASP A 354 -14.92 15.93 -5.12
N ALA A 355 -14.66 15.01 -4.19
CA ALA A 355 -13.38 14.33 -4.06
C ALA A 355 -13.15 13.34 -5.21
N GLU A 356 -14.16 12.57 -5.61
CA GLU A 356 -14.12 11.65 -6.74
C GLU A 356 -13.87 12.40 -8.05
N TYR A 357 -14.56 13.52 -8.27
CA TYR A 357 -14.34 14.38 -9.42
C TYR A 357 -12.90 14.94 -9.46
N ARG A 358 -12.38 15.43 -8.33
CA ARG A 358 -10.98 15.89 -8.23
C ARG A 358 -9.97 14.78 -8.49
N SER A 359 -10.22 13.58 -7.95
CA SER A 359 -9.37 12.40 -8.19
C SER A 359 -9.34 12.01 -9.66
N TRP A 360 -10.50 12.04 -10.32
CA TRP A 360 -10.59 11.78 -11.76
C TRP A 360 -9.81 12.82 -12.57
N GLN A 361 -9.97 14.11 -12.26
CA GLN A 361 -9.20 15.18 -12.91
C GLN A 361 -7.69 15.02 -12.71
N ALA A 362 -7.25 14.67 -11.48
CA ALA A 362 -5.84 14.43 -11.19
C ALA A 362 -5.28 13.23 -11.98
N THR A 363 -6.06 12.14 -12.09
CA THR A 363 -5.69 10.95 -12.86
C THR A 363 -5.53 11.27 -14.35
N LEU A 364 -6.45 12.08 -14.90
CA LEU A 364 -6.38 12.53 -16.29
C LEU A 364 -5.13 13.38 -16.54
N ALA A 365 -4.86 14.35 -15.66
CA ALA A 365 -3.68 15.20 -15.74
C ALA A 365 -2.37 14.39 -15.61
N GLN A 366 -2.31 13.42 -14.70
CA GLN A 366 -1.17 12.53 -14.54
C GLN A 366 -0.93 11.69 -15.80
N THR A 367 -2.01 11.19 -16.42
CA THR A 367 -1.92 10.40 -17.67
C THR A 367 -1.39 11.27 -18.82
N GLN A 368 -1.86 12.51 -18.96
CA GLN A 368 -1.37 13.45 -19.96
C GLN A 368 0.11 13.79 -19.75
N LEU A 369 0.52 14.05 -18.49
CA LEU A 369 1.91 14.32 -18.17
C LEU A 369 2.81 13.10 -18.48
N ALA A 370 2.37 11.89 -18.16
CA ALA A 370 3.11 10.67 -18.48
C ALA A 370 3.30 10.48 -19.99
N GLN A 371 2.27 10.78 -20.80
CA GLN A 371 2.37 10.77 -22.27
C GLN A 371 3.36 11.83 -22.78
N GLN A 372 3.32 13.04 -22.22
CA GLN A 372 4.27 14.11 -22.59
C GLN A 372 5.71 13.76 -22.22
N LEU A 373 5.94 13.17 -21.05
CA LEU A 373 7.26 12.70 -20.63
C LEU A 373 7.78 11.61 -21.56
N SER A 374 6.97 10.59 -21.87
CA SER A 374 7.36 9.53 -22.81
C SER A 374 7.69 10.07 -24.21
N ALA A 375 6.92 11.04 -24.71
CA ALA A 375 7.21 11.71 -25.97
C ALA A 375 8.54 12.50 -25.92
N ARG A 376 8.80 13.21 -24.83
CA ARG A 376 10.06 13.95 -24.61
C ARG A 376 11.27 13.02 -24.48
N GLU A 377 11.13 11.89 -23.81
CA GLU A 377 12.17 10.87 -23.71
C GLU A 377 12.51 10.29 -25.10
N THR A 378 11.50 10.05 -25.92
CA THR A 378 11.68 9.58 -27.30
C THR A 378 12.36 10.65 -28.16
N GLU A 379 11.95 11.91 -28.05
CA GLU A 379 12.59 13.04 -28.75
C GLU A 379 14.05 13.21 -28.31
N LEU A 380 14.33 13.11 -27.01
CA LEU A 380 15.67 13.20 -26.47
C LEU A 380 16.55 12.06 -26.97
N ALA A 381 16.03 10.82 -26.96
CA ALA A 381 16.73 9.66 -27.50
C ALA A 381 17.09 9.85 -28.99
N ALA A 382 16.16 10.35 -29.80
CA ALA A 382 16.41 10.65 -31.21
C ALA A 382 17.50 11.72 -31.39
N ARG A 383 17.43 12.83 -30.63
CA ARG A 383 18.45 13.90 -30.66
C ARG A 383 19.82 13.40 -30.19
N THR A 384 19.87 12.54 -29.17
CA THR A 384 21.14 11.96 -28.71
C THR A 384 21.76 11.04 -29.77
N HIS A 385 20.93 10.32 -30.53
CA HIS A 385 21.42 9.50 -31.64
C HIS A 385 21.97 10.37 -32.78
N GLU A 386 21.23 11.39 -33.21
CA GLU A 386 21.67 12.34 -34.24
C GLU A 386 22.98 13.06 -33.84
N ALA A 387 23.09 13.50 -32.58
CA ALA A 387 24.32 14.12 -32.07
C ALA A 387 25.52 13.16 -32.09
N ALA A 388 25.30 11.86 -31.82
CA ALA A 388 26.35 10.85 -31.89
C ALA A 388 26.82 10.61 -33.35
N GLU A 389 25.88 10.57 -34.31
CA GLU A 389 26.21 10.47 -35.74
C GLU A 389 27.02 11.67 -36.23
N LEU A 390 26.59 12.89 -35.88
CA LEU A 390 27.33 14.12 -36.20
C LEU A 390 28.73 14.14 -35.58
N ALA A 391 28.87 13.71 -34.33
CA ALA A 391 30.18 13.60 -33.67
C ALA A 391 31.10 12.61 -34.39
N GLN A 392 30.56 11.47 -34.86
CA GLN A 392 31.32 10.50 -35.65
C GLN A 392 31.75 11.08 -37.01
N GLN A 393 30.86 11.79 -37.71
CA GLN A 393 31.20 12.44 -38.98
C GLN A 393 32.29 13.50 -38.82
N LEU A 394 32.20 14.33 -37.77
CA LEU A 394 33.23 15.32 -37.45
C LEU A 394 34.57 14.65 -37.16
N ALA A 395 34.60 13.55 -36.39
CA ALA A 395 35.82 12.81 -36.11
C ALA A 395 36.48 12.25 -37.39
N VAL A 396 35.68 11.73 -38.35
CA VAL A 396 36.20 11.30 -39.66
C VAL A 396 36.76 12.49 -40.43
N ARG A 397 36.04 13.61 -40.45
CA ARG A 397 36.47 14.80 -41.20
C ARG A 397 37.75 15.42 -40.64
N ASP A 398 37.89 15.46 -39.33
CA ASP A 398 39.11 15.91 -38.65
C ASP A 398 40.29 15.00 -38.98
N ALA A 399 40.09 13.68 -39.02
CA ALA A 399 41.12 12.73 -39.45
C ALA A 399 41.55 12.97 -40.90
N GLU A 400 40.60 13.20 -41.83
CA GLU A 400 40.91 13.54 -43.23
C GLU A 400 41.66 14.86 -43.36
N LEU A 401 41.26 15.90 -42.62
CA LEU A 401 41.92 17.20 -42.64
C LEU A 401 43.35 17.10 -42.10
N ASN A 402 43.56 16.36 -41.01
CA ASN A 402 44.89 16.10 -40.45
C ASN A 402 45.77 15.33 -41.45
N ALA A 403 45.24 14.32 -42.14
CA ALA A 403 45.98 13.59 -43.18
C ALA A 403 46.40 14.52 -44.33
N ARG A 404 45.49 15.36 -44.85
CA ARG A 404 45.79 16.34 -45.89
C ARG A 404 46.81 17.39 -45.44
N ALA A 405 46.74 17.84 -44.18
CA ALA A 405 47.71 18.76 -43.61
C ALA A 405 49.11 18.13 -43.55
N HIS A 406 49.20 16.85 -43.17
CA HIS A 406 50.46 16.10 -43.20
C HIS A 406 51.02 15.95 -44.62
N GLU A 407 50.18 15.59 -45.60
CA GLU A 407 50.59 15.51 -47.01
C GLU A 407 51.09 16.86 -47.55
N ALA A 408 50.37 17.94 -47.27
CA ALA A 408 50.75 19.29 -47.69
C ALA A 408 52.08 19.73 -47.05
N ALA A 409 52.29 19.44 -45.77
CA ALA A 409 53.54 19.72 -45.07
C ALA A 409 54.72 18.93 -45.68
N ALA A 410 54.52 17.66 -46.02
CA ALA A 410 55.52 16.83 -46.69
C ALA A 410 55.86 17.36 -48.10
N ALA A 411 54.84 17.73 -48.89
CA ALA A 411 55.05 18.32 -50.22
C ALA A 411 55.76 19.67 -50.15
N GLN A 412 55.44 20.50 -49.16
CA GLN A 412 56.14 21.77 -48.91
C GLN A 412 57.61 21.54 -48.55
N ALA A 413 57.91 20.53 -47.71
CA ALA A 413 59.28 20.18 -47.36
C ALA A 413 60.10 19.67 -48.56
N ASP A 414 59.51 18.81 -49.42
CA ASP A 414 60.14 18.35 -50.67
C ASP A 414 60.42 19.53 -51.62
N LEU A 415 59.46 20.44 -51.80
CA LEU A 415 59.65 21.63 -52.63
C LEU A 415 60.80 22.52 -52.11
N LEU A 416 60.88 22.73 -50.80
CA LEU A 416 61.97 23.50 -50.18
C LEU A 416 63.33 22.82 -50.37
N GLN A 417 63.41 21.49 -50.27
CA GLN A 417 64.65 20.76 -50.56
C GLN A 417 65.06 20.90 -52.03
N ARG A 418 64.11 20.77 -52.97
CA ARG A 418 64.40 20.95 -54.41
C ARG A 418 64.84 22.38 -54.73
N LEU A 419 64.22 23.38 -54.13
CA LEU A 419 64.62 24.79 -54.26
C LEU A 419 66.04 24.99 -53.74
N SER A 420 66.37 24.48 -52.55
CA SER A 420 67.72 24.56 -51.98
C SER A 420 68.76 23.88 -52.88
N ALA A 421 68.45 22.70 -53.42
CA ALA A 421 69.32 22.02 -54.37
C ALA A 421 69.53 22.82 -55.66
N LYS A 422 68.46 23.44 -56.20
CA LYS A 422 68.55 24.31 -57.39
C LYS A 422 69.33 25.60 -57.12
N GLU A 423 69.19 26.18 -55.93
CA GLU A 423 69.99 27.32 -55.49
C GLU A 423 71.47 26.93 -55.40
N GLN A 424 71.79 25.77 -54.83
CA GLN A 424 73.15 25.25 -54.79
C GLN A 424 73.70 25.03 -56.20
N GLU A 425 72.98 24.35 -57.09
CA GLU A 425 73.35 24.19 -58.50
C GLU A 425 73.61 25.54 -59.18
N ALA A 426 72.76 26.54 -58.95
CA ALA A 426 72.94 27.89 -59.50
C ALA A 426 74.18 28.59 -58.94
N VAL A 427 74.48 28.40 -57.65
CA VAL A 427 75.71 28.90 -57.02
C VAL A 427 76.94 28.23 -57.62
N THR A 428 76.94 26.90 -57.81
CA THR A 428 78.04 26.18 -58.47
C THR A 428 78.22 26.63 -59.92
N ALA A 429 77.12 26.69 -60.69
CA ALA A 429 77.17 27.14 -62.08
C ALA A 429 77.68 28.59 -62.21
N LYS A 430 77.32 29.46 -61.26
CA LYS A 430 77.85 30.84 -61.19
C LYS A 430 79.35 30.85 -60.86
N ALA A 431 79.81 29.99 -59.95
CA ALA A 431 81.22 29.82 -59.64
C ALA A 431 82.01 29.29 -60.86
N ASP A 432 81.47 28.30 -61.57
CA ASP A 432 82.05 27.73 -62.78
C ASP A 432 82.12 28.78 -63.91
N LEU A 433 81.04 29.56 -64.11
CA LEU A 433 81.04 30.70 -65.05
C LEU A 433 82.09 31.74 -64.68
N SER A 434 82.25 32.06 -63.39
CA SER A 434 83.29 32.98 -62.92
C SER A 434 84.70 32.42 -63.14
N ALA A 435 84.88 31.11 -62.95
CA ALA A 435 86.15 30.43 -63.21
C ALA A 435 86.47 30.38 -64.71
N LEU A 436 85.46 30.13 -65.56
CA LEU A 436 85.59 30.15 -67.01
C LEU A 436 85.91 31.57 -67.51
N ASP A 437 85.25 32.60 -66.98
CA ASP A 437 85.55 34.00 -67.29
C ASP A 437 86.98 34.38 -66.87
N ALA A 438 87.43 33.91 -65.70
CA ALA A 438 88.81 34.09 -65.26
C ALA A 438 89.82 33.37 -66.18
N GLN A 439 89.54 32.14 -66.61
CA GLN A 439 90.35 31.42 -67.60
C GLN A 439 90.36 32.13 -68.96
N LEU A 440 89.21 32.66 -69.41
CA LEU A 440 89.08 33.36 -70.68
C LEU A 440 89.86 34.69 -70.63
N LYS A 441 89.78 35.43 -69.52
CA LYS A 441 90.65 36.59 -69.24
C LYS A 441 92.13 36.20 -69.21
N ALA A 442 92.49 35.08 -68.58
CA ALA A 442 93.87 34.59 -68.55
C ALA A 442 94.40 34.25 -69.96
N ILE A 443 93.60 33.56 -70.78
CA ILE A 443 93.90 33.25 -72.19
C ILE A 443 94.05 34.55 -73.00
N LEU A 444 93.11 35.49 -72.88
CA LEU A 444 93.16 36.80 -73.56
C LEU A 444 94.38 37.64 -73.12
N SER A 445 94.85 37.48 -71.88
CA SER A 445 96.04 38.14 -71.34
C SER A 445 97.35 37.39 -71.60
N SER A 446 97.28 36.15 -72.10
CA SER A 446 98.47 35.34 -72.38
C SER A 446 99.24 35.86 -73.60
N SER A 447 100.57 35.75 -73.55
CA SER A 447 101.47 36.20 -74.60
C SER A 447 101.20 35.53 -75.95
N THR A 448 100.76 34.27 -75.95
CA THR A 448 100.39 33.52 -77.16
C THR A 448 99.14 34.08 -77.85
N TRP A 449 98.09 34.46 -77.11
CA TRP A 449 96.89 35.06 -77.70
C TRP A 449 97.11 36.51 -78.14
N GLN A 450 97.91 37.29 -77.40
CA GLN A 450 98.31 38.64 -77.83
C GLN A 450 99.14 38.61 -79.14
N VAL A 451 99.93 37.55 -79.36
CA VAL A 451 100.59 37.30 -80.64
C VAL A 451 99.58 36.88 -81.70
N ALA A 452 98.66 35.96 -81.43
CA ALA A 452 97.64 35.51 -82.40
C ALA A 452 96.65 36.62 -82.82
N ASN A 453 96.24 37.52 -81.92
CA ASN A 453 95.37 38.65 -82.25
C ASN A 453 96.12 39.74 -83.03
N ARG A 454 97.43 39.94 -82.76
CA ARG A 454 98.31 40.72 -83.65
C ARG A 454 98.40 40.07 -85.03
N TYR A 455 98.46 38.74 -85.13
CA TYR A 455 98.38 38.03 -86.41
C TYR A 455 96.99 38.10 -87.07
N GLY A 456 95.89 38.20 -86.31
CA GLY A 456 94.54 38.39 -86.83
C GLY A 456 94.35 39.76 -87.50
N LYS A 457 94.88 40.83 -86.88
CA LYS A 457 94.91 42.16 -87.50
C LYS A 457 95.89 42.24 -88.69
N ILE A 458 96.97 41.45 -88.68
CA ILE A 458 97.91 41.35 -89.81
C ILE A 458 97.36 40.47 -90.96
N ARG A 459 96.52 39.47 -90.67
CA ARG A 459 95.80 38.68 -91.69
C ARG A 459 94.68 39.45 -92.39
N ALA A 460 94.05 40.42 -91.71
CA ALA A 460 93.10 41.34 -92.35
C ALA A 460 93.78 42.29 -93.34
N TRP A 461 95.09 42.55 -93.21
CA TRP A 461 95.86 43.37 -94.15
C TRP A 461 96.36 42.58 -95.38
N PHE A 462 96.52 41.25 -95.27
CA PHE A 462 96.97 40.36 -96.36
C PHE A 462 95.85 39.59 -97.09
N ARG A 463 94.58 39.89 -96.79
CA ARG A 463 93.44 39.64 -97.69
C ARG A 463 92.96 41.03 -98.16
N ARG A 464 93.75 41.65 -99.04
CA ARG A 464 93.53 41.66 -100.51
C ARG A 464 92.27 42.47 -100.85
N SER A 465 92.41 43.65 -101.46
CA SER A 465 92.81 43.85 -102.86
C SER A 465 91.85 43.15 -103.81
#